data_AF-A0A366S4V9-F1
#
_entry.id   AF-A0A366S4V9-F1
#
_cell.length_a   1.000
_cell.length_b   1.000
_cell.length_c   1.000
_cell.angle_alpha   90.00
_cell.angle_beta   90.00
_cell.angle_gamma   90.00
#
_symmetry.space_group_name_H-M   'P 1'
#
loop_
_entity.id
_entity.type
_entity.pdbx_description
1 polymer ?
#
loop_
_entity_poly.entity_id
_entity_poly.type
_entity_poly.pdbx_seq_one_letter_code
_entity_poly.pdbx_strand_id
1 'polypeptide(L)'
;MSSPKDSQEWTQVSRKSRKNKSKSTKFNQDSSSSHSHINANPVVPNTENLYSPAELEASYRRHRERWESEPSCTKVRDIISNKASGLKRINRAVNFGVGTFDPKGASDPRASFVQLAAFDIIVEELEKITGKKIETYIQDPMFSASDKTFLGNLGHAVVEEPAGNDLVTPTTFFFGVHLYKGVYKEAFAKHLPALFIGTGWDAWESMMTSDGLDEIQEIQKTYERSEFPEEKHDTVFSTTTIYWKATDEAKEEEEIKEGGKSKGKVKEESDSAENKEKDEDELSKKLESTTISE
;
A
#
# COMPACT_ATOMS: atom_id res chain seq x y z
N MET A 1 -9.46 -42.49 -18.76
CA MET A 1 -9.81 -41.22 -18.10
C MET A 1 -8.63 -40.83 -17.24
N SER A 2 -7.83 -39.88 -17.72
CA SER A 2 -6.60 -39.43 -17.06
C SER A 2 -6.77 -37.95 -16.74
N SER A 3 -6.72 -37.60 -15.46
CA SER A 3 -6.59 -36.21 -15.00
C SER A 3 -5.10 -35.91 -14.81
N PRO A 4 -4.57 -34.78 -15.31
CA PRO A 4 -3.22 -34.35 -14.97
C PRO A 4 -3.23 -33.70 -13.59
N LYS A 5 -2.33 -34.12 -12.71
CA LYS A 5 -1.96 -33.38 -11.50
C LYS A 5 -0.85 -32.41 -11.88
N ASP A 6 -1.16 -31.12 -11.92
CA ASP A 6 -0.14 -30.07 -11.95
C ASP A 6 0.44 -29.90 -10.55
N SER A 7 1.69 -30.33 -10.38
CA SER A 7 2.53 -29.99 -9.22
C SER A 7 3.38 -28.78 -9.60
N GLN A 8 3.00 -27.58 -9.16
CA GLN A 8 3.79 -26.36 -9.37
C GLN A 8 4.78 -26.15 -8.22
N GLU A 9 6.03 -25.91 -8.61
CA GLU A 9 7.22 -25.75 -7.80
C GLU A 9 7.26 -24.35 -7.16
N TRP A 10 7.41 -24.29 -5.84
CA TRP A 10 7.34 -23.06 -5.05
C TRP A 10 8.60 -22.21 -5.19
N THR A 11 8.47 -20.98 -5.69
CA THR A 11 9.58 -20.03 -5.77
C THR A 11 9.38 -18.89 -4.78
N GLN A 12 10.25 -18.84 -3.76
CA GLN A 12 10.31 -17.79 -2.74
C GLN A 12 11.11 -16.58 -3.24
N VAL A 13 10.62 -15.35 -2.98
CA VAL A 13 11.40 -14.13 -3.22
C VAL A 13 12.41 -13.95 -2.11
N SER A 14 13.67 -14.28 -2.39
CA SER A 14 14.78 -14.02 -1.47
C SER A 14 15.27 -12.57 -1.60
N ARG A 15 15.62 -11.97 -0.46
CA ARG A 15 16.10 -10.60 -0.31
C ARG A 15 17.41 -10.38 -1.07
N LYS A 16 17.54 -9.25 -1.79
CA LYS A 16 18.84 -8.77 -2.28
C LYS A 16 19.66 -8.21 -1.12
N SER A 17 20.52 -9.06 -0.54
CA SER A 17 21.63 -8.59 0.30
C SER A 17 22.64 -7.82 -0.56
N ARG A 18 22.96 -6.58 -0.19
CA ARG A 18 24.11 -5.86 -0.74
C ARG A 18 25.38 -6.63 -0.34
N LYS A 19 25.98 -7.34 -1.30
CA LYS A 19 27.26 -8.04 -1.13
C LYS A 19 28.37 -7.05 -0.76
N ASN A 20 28.71 -6.97 0.53
CA ASN A 20 30.03 -6.54 0.94
C ASN A 20 31.01 -7.69 0.67
N LYS A 21 31.95 -7.41 -0.24
CA LYS A 21 33.02 -8.32 -0.65
C LYS A 21 34.10 -8.34 0.43
N SER A 22 34.10 -9.34 1.31
CA SER A 22 35.28 -9.69 2.11
C SER A 22 35.64 -11.16 1.94
N LYS A 23 36.95 -11.43 1.96
CA LYS A 23 37.62 -12.61 1.44
C LYS A 23 37.48 -13.85 2.36
N SER A 24 37.14 -14.97 1.70
CA SER A 24 37.50 -16.38 1.92
C SER A 24 37.87 -16.90 3.31
N THR A 25 37.21 -18.00 3.68
CA THR A 25 37.93 -19.22 4.13
C THR A 25 37.24 -20.45 3.54
N LYS A 26 38.05 -21.34 2.96
CA LYS A 26 37.65 -22.55 2.23
C LYS A 26 37.14 -23.63 3.20
N PHE A 27 36.05 -24.30 2.84
CA PHE A 27 35.84 -25.71 3.18
C PHE A 27 35.35 -26.45 1.91
N ASN A 28 36.00 -27.59 1.65
CA ASN A 28 35.87 -28.39 0.44
C ASN A 28 34.61 -29.26 0.44
N GLN A 29 33.99 -29.32 -0.75
CA GLN A 29 33.33 -30.45 -1.42
C GLN A 29 32.54 -31.47 -0.59
N ASP A 30 31.25 -31.64 -0.93
CA ASP A 30 30.92 -32.76 -1.82
C ASP A 30 29.68 -32.46 -2.67
N SER A 31 29.86 -32.64 -3.98
CA SER A 31 28.82 -32.56 -5.00
C SER A 31 28.15 -33.93 -5.10
N SER A 32 26.94 -34.04 -4.57
CA SER A 32 26.03 -35.14 -4.84
C SER A 32 24.70 -34.54 -5.27
N SER A 33 24.40 -34.66 -6.57
CA SER A 33 23.09 -34.35 -7.14
C SER A 33 22.04 -35.18 -6.43
N SER A 34 21.09 -34.53 -5.77
CA SER A 34 19.85 -35.16 -5.35
C SER A 34 18.78 -34.09 -5.44
N HIS A 35 18.00 -34.17 -6.51
CA HIS A 35 16.72 -33.47 -6.62
C HIS A 35 15.84 -33.91 -5.46
N SER A 36 15.87 -33.16 -4.35
CA SER A 36 14.91 -33.33 -3.27
C SER A 36 13.69 -32.48 -3.58
N HIS A 37 12.64 -33.14 -4.08
CA HIS A 37 11.28 -32.62 -4.10
C HIS A 37 10.94 -32.08 -2.70
N ILE A 38 10.86 -30.76 -2.56
CA ILE A 38 10.37 -30.13 -1.34
C ILE A 38 8.85 -30.38 -1.32
N ASN A 39 8.44 -31.48 -0.69
CA ASN A 39 7.07 -31.63 -0.23
C ASN A 39 6.76 -30.41 0.65
N ALA A 40 5.76 -29.62 0.27
CA ALA A 40 5.21 -28.58 1.13
C ALA A 40 4.66 -29.29 2.39
N ASN A 41 5.39 -29.17 3.49
CA ASN A 41 4.88 -29.62 4.78
C ASN A 41 3.57 -28.85 5.05
N PRO A 42 2.53 -29.52 5.59
CA PRO A 42 1.34 -28.82 6.01
C PRO A 42 1.73 -27.70 6.98
N VAL A 43 1.25 -26.50 6.67
CA VAL A 43 1.40 -25.32 7.53
C VAL A 43 0.53 -25.57 8.76
N VAL A 44 1.15 -25.78 9.93
CA VAL A 44 0.44 -26.07 11.19
C VAL A 44 0.70 -24.92 12.18
N PRO A 45 -0.34 -24.21 12.64
CA PRO A 45 -0.21 -23.21 13.70
C PRO A 45 0.40 -23.82 14.97
N ASN A 46 1.26 -23.07 15.66
CA ASN A 46 1.71 -23.48 16.98
C ASN A 46 0.51 -23.48 17.97
N THR A 47 0.42 -24.50 18.82
CA THR A 47 -0.64 -24.63 19.83
C THR A 47 -0.10 -24.61 21.26
N GLU A 48 1.22 -24.60 21.47
CA GLU A 48 1.83 -24.76 22.79
C GLU A 48 2.48 -23.48 23.31
N ASN A 49 2.22 -23.18 24.59
CA ASN A 49 2.82 -22.07 25.34
C ASN A 49 2.74 -20.72 24.61
N LEU A 50 1.58 -20.46 24.00
CA LEU A 50 1.31 -19.25 23.25
C LEU A 50 1.20 -18.04 24.16
N TYR A 51 1.55 -16.88 23.65
CA TYR A 51 1.22 -15.59 24.26
C TYR A 51 -0.29 -15.46 24.35
N SER A 52 -0.78 -14.96 25.48
CA SER A 52 -2.19 -14.63 25.65
C SER A 52 -2.62 -13.46 24.76
N PRO A 53 -3.92 -13.30 24.45
CA PRO A 53 -4.38 -12.18 23.64
C PRO A 53 -3.99 -10.81 24.22
N ALA A 54 -3.96 -10.68 25.55
CA ALA A 54 -3.56 -9.46 26.23
C ALA A 54 -2.06 -9.14 26.07
N GLU A 55 -1.19 -10.16 26.05
CA GLU A 55 0.25 -9.99 25.81
C GLU A 55 0.54 -9.62 24.35
N LEU A 56 -0.21 -10.19 23.41
CA LEU A 56 -0.17 -9.81 21.99
C LEU A 56 -0.63 -8.35 21.81
N GLU A 57 -1.71 -7.96 22.48
CA GLU A 57 -2.23 -6.59 22.41
C GLU A 57 -1.25 -5.56 23.01
N ALA A 58 -0.64 -5.87 24.16
CA ALA A 58 0.40 -5.02 24.74
C ALA A 58 1.61 -4.88 23.82
N SER A 59 2.01 -5.98 23.17
CA SER A 59 3.10 -5.99 22.20
C SER A 59 2.76 -5.15 20.97
N TYR A 60 1.55 -5.31 20.42
CA TYR A 60 1.06 -4.51 19.31
C TYR A 60 1.08 -3.02 19.62
N ARG A 61 0.50 -2.60 20.75
CA ARG A 61 0.47 -1.17 21.16
C ARG A 61 1.87 -0.57 21.21
N ARG A 62 2.84 -1.29 21.78
CA ARG A 62 4.25 -0.85 21.84
C ARG A 62 4.87 -0.70 20.45
N HIS A 63 4.63 -1.65 19.55
CA HIS A 63 5.18 -1.60 18.18
C HIS A 63 4.51 -0.51 17.35
N ARG A 64 3.20 -0.33 17.51
CA ARG A 64 2.44 0.74 16.87
C ARG A 64 2.91 2.12 17.33
N GLU A 65 2.99 2.37 18.64
CA GLU A 65 3.47 3.64 19.19
C GLU A 65 4.87 3.98 18.66
N ARG A 66 5.76 2.97 18.63
CA ARG A 66 7.09 3.14 18.04
C ARG A 66 7.02 3.50 16.56
N TRP A 67 6.26 2.77 15.75
CA TRP A 67 6.17 3.03 14.32
C TRP A 67 5.53 4.39 14.01
N GLU A 68 4.52 4.81 14.79
CA GLU A 68 3.90 6.14 14.69
C GLU A 68 4.91 7.27 14.94
N SER A 69 5.94 7.04 15.75
CA SER A 69 7.02 8.01 15.98
C SER A 69 8.07 8.06 14.85
N GLU A 70 8.05 7.11 13.91
CA GLU A 70 9.02 7.02 12.82
C GLU A 70 8.59 7.90 11.62
N PRO A 71 9.54 8.56 10.92
CA PRO A 71 9.24 9.38 9.74
C PRO A 71 8.50 8.62 8.62
N SER A 72 8.73 7.32 8.50
CA SER A 72 8.02 6.44 7.54
C SER A 72 6.50 6.48 7.74
N CYS A 73 5.99 6.44 8.97
CA CYS A 73 4.56 6.51 9.26
C CYS A 73 3.94 7.83 8.77
N THR A 74 4.57 8.98 9.08
CA THR A 74 4.10 10.29 8.60
C THR A 74 4.03 10.33 7.08
N LYS A 75 5.06 9.83 6.39
CA LYS A 75 5.08 9.78 4.92
C LYS A 75 3.97 8.90 4.35
N VAL A 76 3.66 7.78 5.00
CA VAL A 76 2.53 6.93 4.59
C VAL A 76 1.23 7.71 4.70
N ARG A 77 0.98 8.39 5.82
CA ARG A 77 -0.22 9.21 5.99
C ARG A 77 -0.33 10.31 4.94
N ASP A 78 0.78 10.97 4.62
CA ASP A 78 0.84 12.01 3.59
C ASP A 78 0.51 11.45 2.20
N ILE A 79 1.09 10.30 1.82
CA ILE A 79 0.81 9.66 0.52
C ILE A 79 -0.68 9.34 0.38
N ILE A 80 -1.27 8.71 1.41
CA ILE A 80 -2.69 8.31 1.39
C ILE A 80 -3.59 9.56 1.36
N SER A 81 -3.30 10.57 2.18
CA SER A 81 -4.08 11.82 2.23
C SER A 81 -4.03 12.59 0.92
N ASN A 82 -2.86 12.66 0.28
CA ASN A 82 -2.69 13.35 -1.01
C ASN A 82 -3.44 12.68 -2.16
N LYS A 83 -3.86 11.41 -1.99
CA LYS A 83 -4.63 10.65 -2.97
C LYS A 83 -6.10 10.49 -2.59
N ALA A 84 -6.60 11.32 -1.67
CA ALA A 84 -7.94 11.24 -1.12
C ALA A 84 -9.07 11.10 -2.17
N SER A 85 -9.04 11.87 -3.26
CA SER A 85 -10.08 11.82 -4.31
C SER A 85 -10.24 10.42 -4.90
N GLY A 86 -9.13 9.73 -5.18
CA GLY A 86 -9.11 8.38 -5.74
C GLY A 86 -9.57 7.28 -4.77
N LEU A 87 -9.57 7.57 -3.46
CA LEU A 87 -9.76 6.58 -2.40
C LEU A 87 -11.15 6.66 -1.72
N LYS A 88 -11.99 7.65 -2.05
CA LYS A 88 -13.33 7.85 -1.47
C LYS A 88 -14.28 6.66 -1.62
N ARG A 89 -14.06 5.80 -2.62
CA ARG A 89 -14.92 4.63 -2.86
C ARG A 89 -14.57 3.43 -1.97
N ILE A 90 -13.45 3.48 -1.24
CA ILE A 90 -13.01 2.35 -0.43
C ILE A 90 -13.96 2.20 0.76
N ASN A 91 -14.46 0.98 0.96
CA ASN A 91 -15.38 0.65 2.07
C ASN A 91 -14.91 -0.57 2.87
N ARG A 92 -13.89 -1.26 2.38
CA ARG A 92 -13.35 -2.48 2.97
C ARG A 92 -11.83 -2.50 2.84
N ALA A 93 -11.17 -3.02 3.86
CA ALA A 93 -9.76 -3.32 3.87
C ALA A 93 -9.53 -4.79 4.21
N VAL A 94 -8.62 -5.44 3.48
CA VAL A 94 -8.23 -6.83 3.70
C VAL A 94 -6.72 -6.90 3.91
N ASN A 95 -6.27 -7.61 4.94
CA ASN A 95 -4.86 -7.85 5.24
C ASN A 95 -4.56 -9.35 5.16
N PHE A 96 -3.68 -9.74 4.25
CA PHE A 96 -3.30 -11.13 4.04
C PHE A 96 -1.88 -11.39 4.49
N GLY A 97 -1.67 -12.57 5.07
CA GLY A 97 -0.34 -13.19 5.24
C GLY A 97 0.61 -12.41 6.14
N VAL A 98 0.09 -11.71 7.15
CA VAL A 98 0.90 -10.95 8.13
C VAL A 98 1.73 -11.85 9.06
N GLY A 99 1.44 -13.15 9.09
CA GLY A 99 2.02 -14.15 9.98
C GLY A 99 1.35 -14.18 11.36
N THR A 100 1.66 -15.22 12.15
CA THR A 100 1.29 -15.25 13.57
C THR A 100 1.99 -14.14 14.34
N PHE A 101 1.35 -13.62 15.39
CA PHE A 101 1.96 -12.64 16.30
C PHE A 101 2.69 -13.31 17.46
N ASP A 102 2.55 -14.63 17.59
CA ASP A 102 3.23 -15.39 18.63
C ASP A 102 4.75 -15.48 18.36
N PRO A 103 5.61 -15.07 19.31
CA PRO A 103 7.05 -15.09 19.11
C PRO A 103 7.67 -16.45 18.84
N LYS A 104 7.00 -17.55 19.23
CA LYS A 104 7.48 -18.92 19.02
C LYS A 104 7.06 -19.47 17.66
N GLY A 105 6.01 -18.90 17.06
CA GLY A 105 5.51 -19.31 15.74
C GLY A 105 6.01 -18.44 14.59
N ALA A 106 6.41 -17.18 14.85
CA ALA A 106 6.87 -16.26 13.82
C ALA A 106 8.40 -16.22 13.67
N SER A 107 8.85 -16.16 12.42
CA SER A 107 10.28 -15.96 12.10
C SER A 107 10.75 -14.54 12.43
N ASP A 108 9.87 -13.55 12.30
CA ASP A 108 10.08 -12.16 12.72
C ASP A 108 8.76 -11.59 13.29
N PRO A 109 8.47 -11.84 14.58
CA PRO A 109 7.23 -11.37 15.22
C PRO A 109 7.09 -9.84 15.19
N ARG A 110 8.21 -9.12 15.18
CA ARG A 110 8.22 -7.66 15.07
C ARG A 110 7.67 -7.19 13.73
N ALA A 111 8.00 -7.90 12.64
CA ALA A 111 7.49 -7.57 11.32
C ALA A 111 5.96 -7.65 11.28
N SER A 112 5.38 -8.73 11.82
CA SER A 112 3.93 -8.91 11.88
C SER A 112 3.23 -7.75 12.62
N PHE A 113 3.73 -7.37 13.79
CA PHE A 113 3.16 -6.24 14.54
C PHE A 113 3.27 -4.90 13.79
N VAL A 114 4.39 -4.63 13.13
CA VAL A 114 4.58 -3.37 12.40
C VAL A 114 3.77 -3.33 11.11
N GLN A 115 3.63 -4.45 10.41
CA GLN A 115 2.73 -4.56 9.25
C GLN A 115 1.27 -4.35 9.66
N LEU A 116 0.81 -4.93 10.78
CA LEU A 116 -0.53 -4.68 11.31
C LEU A 116 -0.71 -3.19 11.67
N ALA A 117 0.26 -2.58 12.36
CA ALA A 117 0.20 -1.16 12.69
C ALA A 117 0.09 -0.27 11.45
N ALA A 118 0.86 -0.55 10.40
CA ALA A 118 0.77 0.17 9.14
C ALA A 118 -0.60 -0.01 8.45
N PHE A 119 -1.14 -1.23 8.45
CA PHE A 119 -2.48 -1.50 7.94
C PHE A 119 -3.54 -0.66 8.66
N ASP A 120 -3.54 -0.67 9.99
CA ASP A 120 -4.53 0.06 10.81
C ASP A 120 -4.44 1.57 10.59
N ILE A 121 -3.23 2.10 10.47
CA ILE A 121 -2.99 3.52 10.26
C ILE A 121 -3.47 3.97 8.90
N ILE A 122 -3.29 3.14 7.86
CA ILE A 122 -3.83 3.43 6.53
C ILE A 122 -5.35 3.35 6.55
N VAL A 123 -5.93 2.36 7.25
CA VAL A 123 -7.38 2.27 7.46
C VAL A 123 -7.92 3.53 8.13
N GLU A 124 -7.26 4.04 9.17
CA GLU A 124 -7.66 5.29 9.83
C GLU A 124 -7.63 6.50 8.89
N GLU A 125 -6.62 6.61 8.01
CA GLU A 125 -6.61 7.66 6.99
C GLU A 125 -7.74 7.49 5.97
N LEU A 126 -8.02 6.26 5.55
CA LEU A 126 -9.14 5.97 4.65
C LEU A 126 -10.49 6.30 5.31
N GLU A 127 -10.65 6.05 6.60
CA GLU A 127 -11.86 6.43 7.35
C GLU A 127 -12.05 7.95 7.40
N LYS A 128 -10.96 8.73 7.56
CA LYS A 128 -11.01 10.20 7.47
C LYS A 128 -11.40 10.67 6.07
N ILE A 129 -10.84 10.06 5.03
CA ILE A 129 -11.11 10.40 3.62
C ILE A 129 -12.56 10.09 3.23
N THR A 130 -13.06 8.93 3.64
CA THR A 130 -14.38 8.43 3.26
C THR A 130 -15.50 8.95 4.16
N GLY A 131 -15.15 9.40 5.37
CA GLY A 131 -16.10 9.79 6.41
C GLY A 131 -16.93 8.62 6.96
N LYS A 132 -16.47 7.38 6.76
CA LYS A 132 -17.17 6.15 7.12
C LYS A 132 -16.21 5.16 7.77
N LYS A 133 -16.74 4.27 8.62
CA LYS A 133 -15.99 3.12 9.13
C LYS A 133 -15.69 2.16 7.98
N ILE A 134 -14.45 1.69 7.89
CA ILE A 134 -14.02 0.68 6.92
C ILE A 134 -14.14 -0.70 7.56
N GLU A 135 -14.77 -1.65 6.86
CA GLU A 135 -14.79 -3.04 7.27
C GLU A 135 -13.37 -3.62 7.16
N THR A 136 -12.84 -4.23 8.21
CA THR A 136 -11.48 -4.79 8.20
C THR A 136 -11.50 -6.30 8.35
N TYR A 137 -10.81 -6.99 7.44
CA TYR A 137 -10.68 -8.43 7.44
C TYR A 137 -9.22 -8.85 7.39
N ILE A 138 -8.87 -9.90 8.11
CA ILE A 138 -7.50 -10.41 8.16
C ILE A 138 -7.51 -11.92 7.93
N GLN A 139 -6.63 -12.39 7.05
CA GLN A 139 -6.48 -13.81 6.72
C GLN A 139 -5.01 -14.22 6.82
N ASP A 140 -4.74 -15.24 7.65
CA ASP A 140 -3.46 -15.94 7.65
C ASP A 140 -3.65 -17.38 8.13
N PRO A 141 -3.16 -18.40 7.40
CA PRO A 141 -3.27 -19.80 7.83
C PRO A 141 -2.46 -20.11 9.11
N MET A 142 -1.52 -19.26 9.51
CA MET A 142 -0.71 -19.43 10.73
C MET A 142 -1.41 -18.96 12.01
N PHE A 143 -2.59 -18.34 11.94
CA PHE A 143 -3.23 -17.79 13.13
C PHE A 143 -3.65 -18.86 14.14
N SER A 144 -3.13 -18.71 15.35
CA SER A 144 -3.58 -19.43 16.54
C SER A 144 -4.91 -18.88 17.06
N ALA A 145 -5.54 -19.58 18.02
CA ALA A 145 -6.73 -19.06 18.70
C ALA A 145 -6.47 -17.74 19.45
N SER A 146 -5.24 -17.56 19.95
CA SER A 146 -4.82 -16.33 20.62
C SER A 146 -4.73 -15.17 19.64
N ASP A 147 -4.12 -15.39 18.46
CA ASP A 147 -4.07 -14.40 17.38
C ASP A 147 -5.47 -13.96 16.97
N LYS A 148 -6.38 -14.92 16.77
CA LYS A 148 -7.77 -14.65 16.37
C LYS A 148 -8.51 -13.79 17.39
N THR A 149 -8.33 -14.08 18.68
CA THR A 149 -8.96 -13.30 19.76
C THR A 149 -8.33 -11.91 19.89
N PHE A 150 -7.00 -11.81 19.79
CA PHE A 150 -6.29 -10.54 19.80
C PHE A 150 -6.75 -9.62 18.66
N LEU A 151 -6.79 -10.12 17.42
CA LEU A 151 -7.26 -9.34 16.26
C LEU A 151 -8.74 -8.94 16.40
N GLY A 152 -9.57 -9.85 16.94
CA GLY A 152 -10.98 -9.56 17.25
C GLY A 152 -11.14 -8.44 18.28
N ASN A 153 -10.30 -8.40 19.32
CA ASN A 153 -10.30 -7.33 20.33
C ASN A 153 -9.94 -5.96 19.74
N LEU A 154 -9.13 -5.93 18.67
CA LEU A 154 -8.84 -4.70 17.91
C LEU A 154 -9.98 -4.30 16.96
N GLY A 155 -10.99 -5.15 16.78
CA GLY A 155 -12.16 -4.89 15.92
C GLY A 155 -12.04 -5.44 14.50
N HIS A 156 -11.07 -6.32 14.22
CA HIS A 156 -10.94 -6.97 12.93
C HIS A 156 -11.76 -8.26 12.84
N ALA A 157 -12.28 -8.56 11.66
CA ALA A 157 -12.85 -9.86 11.36
C ALA A 157 -11.76 -10.81 10.82
N VAL A 158 -11.45 -11.87 11.57
CA VAL A 158 -10.53 -12.91 11.05
C VAL A 158 -11.31 -13.90 10.20
N VAL A 159 -10.81 -14.17 9.00
CA VAL A 159 -11.41 -15.11 8.04
C VAL A 159 -10.46 -16.25 7.73
N GLU A 160 -11.01 -17.44 7.50
CA GLU A 160 -10.24 -18.62 7.11
C GLU A 160 -9.96 -18.59 5.60
N GLU A 161 -8.81 -19.11 5.18
CA GLU A 161 -8.50 -19.33 3.78
C GLU A 161 -9.44 -20.38 3.15
N PRO A 162 -9.95 -20.18 1.92
CA PRO A 162 -9.71 -19.07 0.99
C PRO A 162 -10.77 -17.95 1.02
N ALA A 163 -11.59 -17.85 2.08
CA ALA A 163 -12.76 -16.96 2.09
C ALA A 163 -12.41 -15.47 1.92
N GLY A 164 -11.21 -15.05 2.31
CA GLY A 164 -10.73 -13.70 2.10
C GLY A 164 -10.64 -13.31 0.62
N ASN A 165 -10.42 -14.26 -0.30
CA ASN A 165 -10.29 -13.96 -1.73
C ASN A 165 -11.59 -13.35 -2.28
N ASP A 166 -12.74 -13.79 -1.78
CA ASP A 166 -14.05 -13.27 -2.16
C ASP A 166 -14.35 -11.87 -1.62
N LEU A 167 -13.54 -11.39 -0.67
CA LEU A 167 -13.67 -10.05 -0.10
C LEU A 167 -12.99 -8.99 -0.97
N VAL A 168 -12.12 -9.38 -1.90
CA VAL A 168 -11.41 -8.46 -2.79
C VAL A 168 -12.34 -7.97 -3.91
N THR A 169 -12.60 -6.67 -3.91
CA THR A 169 -13.48 -6.00 -4.88
C THR A 169 -12.83 -4.72 -5.41
N PRO A 170 -13.40 -4.09 -6.46
CA PRO A 170 -12.95 -2.79 -6.95
C PRO A 170 -13.05 -1.62 -5.95
N THR A 171 -13.62 -1.84 -4.75
CA THR A 171 -13.71 -0.87 -3.63
C THR A 171 -12.88 -1.30 -2.42
N THR A 172 -11.97 -2.25 -2.60
CA THR A 172 -11.16 -2.80 -1.50
C THR A 172 -9.80 -2.13 -1.44
N PHE A 173 -9.32 -1.88 -0.21
CA PHE A 173 -7.90 -1.74 0.11
C PHE A 173 -7.32 -3.13 0.41
N PHE A 174 -6.44 -3.63 -0.45
CA PHE A 174 -5.70 -4.86 -0.22
C PHE A 174 -4.32 -4.55 0.34
N PHE A 175 -4.00 -5.15 1.48
CA PHE A 175 -2.68 -5.10 2.10
C PHE A 175 -2.15 -6.53 2.21
N GLY A 176 -0.97 -6.78 1.67
CA GLY A 176 -0.34 -8.07 1.77
C GLY A 176 1.12 -7.92 1.41
N VAL A 177 1.98 -7.82 2.42
CA VAL A 177 3.41 -7.57 2.26
C VAL A 177 4.15 -8.90 2.22
N HIS A 178 5.04 -9.08 1.24
CA HIS A 178 5.89 -10.27 1.08
C HIS A 178 5.12 -11.59 0.89
N LEU A 179 3.91 -11.53 0.32
CA LEU A 179 3.14 -12.73 0.01
C LEU A 179 3.77 -13.54 -1.11
N TYR A 180 3.49 -14.84 -1.09
CA TYR A 180 3.77 -15.71 -2.22
C TYR A 180 2.91 -15.32 -3.43
N LYS A 181 3.50 -15.45 -4.61
CA LYS A 181 2.86 -15.19 -5.90
C LYS A 181 1.49 -15.87 -6.06
N GLY A 182 1.37 -17.13 -5.63
CA GLY A 182 0.09 -17.87 -5.69
C GLY A 182 -1.03 -17.19 -4.91
N VAL A 183 -0.71 -16.59 -3.76
CA VAL A 183 -1.70 -15.89 -2.92
C VAL A 183 -2.21 -14.63 -3.63
N TYR A 184 -1.34 -13.84 -4.28
CA TYR A 184 -1.80 -12.70 -5.07
C TYR A 184 -2.66 -13.12 -6.26
N LYS A 185 -2.22 -14.17 -6.98
CA LYS A 185 -2.97 -14.71 -8.12
C LYS A 185 -4.39 -15.09 -7.70
N GLU A 186 -4.53 -15.79 -6.59
CA GLU A 186 -5.84 -16.21 -6.09
C GLU A 186 -6.69 -15.04 -5.59
N ALA A 187 -6.08 -14.11 -4.85
CA ALA A 187 -6.78 -12.93 -4.32
C ALA A 187 -7.30 -12.00 -5.44
N PHE A 188 -6.58 -11.89 -6.55
CA PHE A 188 -6.90 -10.97 -7.65
C PHE A 188 -7.62 -11.63 -8.83
N ALA A 189 -7.84 -12.95 -8.79
CA ALA A 189 -8.44 -13.72 -9.89
C ALA A 189 -9.82 -13.20 -10.34
N LYS A 190 -10.60 -12.59 -9.43
CA LYS A 190 -11.95 -12.06 -9.72
C LYS A 190 -11.95 -10.56 -9.98
N HIS A 191 -11.27 -9.80 -9.13
CA HIS A 191 -11.26 -8.35 -9.15
C HIS A 191 -9.92 -7.80 -8.68
N LEU A 192 -9.52 -6.66 -9.27
CA LEU A 192 -8.39 -5.87 -8.78
C LEU A 192 -8.87 -4.85 -7.73
N PRO A 193 -8.13 -4.65 -6.62
CA PRO A 193 -8.49 -3.71 -5.55
C PRO A 193 -8.37 -2.25 -5.99
N ALA A 194 -9.00 -1.32 -5.26
CA ALA A 194 -8.84 0.12 -5.50
C ALA A 194 -7.45 0.63 -5.07
N LEU A 195 -6.96 0.10 -3.95
CA LEU A 195 -5.66 0.37 -3.37
C LEU A 195 -5.00 -0.97 -3.07
N PHE A 196 -3.78 -1.17 -3.57
CA PHE A 196 -2.98 -2.37 -3.33
C PHE A 196 -1.64 -1.96 -2.71
N ILE A 197 -1.30 -2.56 -1.57
CA ILE A 197 0.02 -2.42 -0.97
C ILE A 197 0.59 -3.81 -0.74
N GLY A 198 1.73 -4.08 -1.37
CA GLY A 198 2.38 -5.38 -1.30
C GLY A 198 3.69 -5.42 -2.06
N THR A 199 4.18 -6.63 -2.35
CA THR A 199 5.44 -6.84 -3.06
C THR A 199 5.38 -6.22 -4.46
N GLY A 200 6.23 -5.23 -4.70
CA GLY A 200 6.28 -4.48 -5.96
C GLY A 200 6.75 -5.32 -7.14
N TRP A 201 6.33 -4.92 -8.34
CA TRP A 201 6.65 -5.60 -9.60
C TRP A 201 8.15 -5.89 -9.79
N ASP A 202 9.01 -4.94 -9.42
CA ASP A 202 10.46 -5.04 -9.63
C ASP A 202 11.10 -6.22 -8.87
N ALA A 203 10.50 -6.65 -7.76
CA ALA A 203 10.93 -7.84 -7.03
C ALA A 203 10.61 -9.12 -7.83
N TRP A 204 9.46 -9.14 -8.50
CA TRP A 204 9.00 -10.25 -9.33
C TRP A 204 9.71 -10.33 -10.67
N GLU A 205 9.98 -9.20 -11.32
CA GLU A 205 10.70 -9.15 -12.60
C GLU A 205 12.11 -9.76 -12.49
N SER A 206 12.72 -9.66 -11.30
CA SER A 206 14.01 -10.28 -11.05
C SER A 206 13.97 -11.82 -10.95
N MET A 207 12.76 -12.41 -10.93
CA MET A 207 12.55 -13.85 -10.95
C MET A 207 12.41 -14.38 -12.37
N MET A 208 12.93 -15.57 -12.62
CA MET A 208 13.05 -16.17 -13.96
C MET A 208 11.72 -16.50 -14.66
N THR A 209 10.55 -16.36 -14.01
CA THR A 209 9.23 -16.74 -14.57
C THR A 209 8.11 -15.78 -14.16
N SER A 210 7.47 -15.10 -15.12
CA SER A 210 6.31 -14.24 -14.89
C SER A 210 4.98 -14.98 -14.73
N ASP A 211 4.90 -16.27 -15.09
CA ASP A 211 3.67 -17.07 -15.17
C ASP A 211 2.75 -17.02 -13.96
N GLY A 212 1.57 -16.39 -14.04
CA GLY A 212 0.66 -16.23 -12.90
C GLY A 212 0.89 -14.97 -12.07
N LEU A 213 1.38 -13.90 -12.71
CA LEU A 213 1.41 -12.53 -12.18
C LEU A 213 0.67 -11.57 -13.10
N ASP A 214 -0.23 -12.08 -13.94
CA ASP A 214 -0.91 -11.28 -14.98
C ASP A 214 -1.66 -10.10 -14.36
N GLU A 215 -2.31 -10.32 -13.21
CA GLU A 215 -3.04 -9.32 -12.44
C GLU A 215 -2.09 -8.26 -11.84
N ILE A 216 -0.96 -8.66 -11.26
CA ILE A 216 0.04 -7.71 -10.72
C ILE A 216 0.68 -6.93 -11.87
N GLN A 217 0.90 -7.57 -13.03
CA GLN A 217 1.41 -6.89 -14.20
C GLN A 217 0.39 -5.87 -14.76
N GLU A 218 -0.90 -6.19 -14.74
CA GLU A 218 -1.96 -5.25 -15.09
C GLU A 218 -1.97 -4.05 -14.12
N ILE A 219 -1.92 -4.29 -12.81
CA ILE A 219 -1.81 -3.22 -11.80
C ILE A 219 -0.59 -2.35 -12.06
N GLN A 220 0.59 -2.94 -12.29
CA GLN A 220 1.82 -2.23 -12.58
C GLN A 220 1.71 -1.29 -13.80
N LYS A 221 0.94 -1.70 -14.82
CA LYS A 221 0.72 -0.94 -16.06
C LYS A 221 -0.34 0.15 -15.92
N THR A 222 -1.36 -0.07 -15.09
CA THR A 222 -2.59 0.73 -15.09
C THR A 222 -2.80 1.59 -13.84
N TYR A 223 -2.08 1.31 -12.75
CA TYR A 223 -2.21 2.03 -11.49
C TYR A 223 -1.09 3.06 -11.36
N GLU A 224 -1.42 4.18 -10.72
CA GLU A 224 -0.40 5.05 -10.15
C GLU A 224 0.27 4.34 -8.97
N ARG A 225 1.53 4.68 -8.69
CA ARG A 225 2.31 4.01 -7.66
C ARG A 225 3.39 4.87 -7.04
N SER A 226 3.77 4.52 -5.81
CA SER A 226 4.96 5.01 -5.13
C SER A 226 5.61 3.90 -4.31
N GLU A 227 6.90 4.03 -4.04
CA GLU A 227 7.58 3.18 -3.07
C GLU A 227 6.93 3.33 -1.69
N PHE A 228 6.85 2.23 -0.93
CA PHE A 228 6.41 2.30 0.45
C PHE A 228 7.52 2.95 1.30
N PRO A 229 7.22 3.97 2.14
CA PRO A 229 8.23 4.60 2.99
C PRO A 229 8.90 3.61 3.94
N GLU A 230 10.23 3.53 3.89
CA GLU A 230 11.05 2.64 4.70
C GLU A 230 12.11 3.41 5.49
N GLU A 231 12.42 2.92 6.70
CA GLU A 231 13.59 3.37 7.46
C GLU A 231 14.85 2.68 6.95
N LYS A 232 15.98 3.39 6.93
CA LYS A 232 17.24 2.97 6.25
C LYS A 232 17.79 1.58 6.66
N HIS A 233 17.42 1.09 7.84
CA HIS A 233 17.87 -0.19 8.39
C HIS A 233 16.73 -1.15 8.71
N ASP A 234 15.50 -0.78 8.33
CA ASP A 234 14.34 -1.65 8.44
C ASP A 234 14.18 -2.46 7.15
N THR A 235 13.66 -3.68 7.26
CA THR A 235 13.36 -4.54 6.12
C THR A 235 11.91 -5.01 6.10
N VAL A 236 11.09 -4.59 7.07
CA VAL A 236 9.68 -5.01 7.19
C VAL A 236 8.89 -4.70 5.93
N PHE A 237 9.14 -3.53 5.31
CA PHE A 237 8.48 -3.14 4.07
C PHE A 237 9.39 -3.25 2.85
N SER A 238 10.56 -3.89 2.94
CA SER A 238 11.49 -3.99 1.80
C SER A 238 10.79 -4.49 0.54
N THR A 239 11.03 -3.84 -0.61
CA THR A 239 10.35 -4.18 -1.88
C THR A 239 8.83 -3.99 -1.88
N THR A 240 8.27 -3.22 -0.94
CA THR A 240 6.83 -2.92 -0.91
C THR A 240 6.54 -1.69 -1.76
N THR A 241 5.44 -1.73 -2.48
CA THR A 241 4.96 -0.63 -3.31
C THR A 241 3.50 -0.37 -3.00
N ILE A 242 3.12 0.90 -3.04
CA ILE A 242 1.74 1.37 -2.91
C ILE A 242 1.22 1.62 -4.33
N TYR A 243 0.10 1.02 -4.66
CA TYR A 243 -0.58 1.14 -5.96
C TYR A 243 -2.01 1.64 -5.76
N TRP A 244 -2.44 2.66 -6.48
CA TRP A 244 -3.84 3.11 -6.44
C TRP A 244 -4.38 3.33 -7.85
N LYS A 245 -5.63 2.91 -8.04
CA LYS A 245 -6.31 3.05 -9.32
C LYS A 245 -6.82 4.48 -9.47
N ALA A 246 -6.32 5.19 -10.47
CA ALA A 246 -6.81 6.51 -10.83
C ALA A 246 -8.33 6.48 -11.04
N THR A 247 -9.03 7.50 -10.52
CA THR A 247 -10.46 7.70 -10.81
C THR A 247 -10.61 8.47 -12.12
N ASP A 248 -11.75 8.29 -12.78
CA ASP A 248 -12.04 9.02 -14.01
C ASP A 248 -12.12 10.54 -13.76
N GLU A 249 -12.55 10.96 -12.57
CA GLU A 249 -12.49 12.36 -12.10
C GLU A 249 -11.05 12.90 -12.00
N ALA A 250 -10.08 12.08 -11.58
CA ALA A 250 -8.68 12.49 -11.50
C ALA A 250 -8.03 12.61 -12.89
N LYS A 251 -8.47 11.80 -13.86
CA LYS A 251 -8.02 11.89 -15.25
C LYS A 251 -8.54 13.18 -15.92
N GLU A 252 -9.78 13.57 -15.65
CA GLU A 252 -10.33 14.85 -16.13
C GLU A 252 -9.58 16.06 -15.53
N GLU A 253 -9.23 16.02 -14.24
CA GLU A 253 -8.45 17.09 -13.60
C GLU A 253 -7.00 17.20 -14.11
N GLU A 254 -6.35 16.09 -14.49
CA GLU A 254 -5.03 16.11 -15.10
C GLU A 254 -5.05 16.55 -16.57
N GLU A 255 -6.04 16.13 -17.36
CA GLU A 255 -6.23 16.62 -18.74
C GLU A 255 -6.48 18.13 -18.80
N ILE A 256 -7.22 18.69 -17.82
CA ILE A 256 -7.43 20.14 -17.70
C ILE A 256 -6.12 20.87 -17.34
N LYS A 257 -5.24 20.26 -16.53
CA LYS A 257 -3.93 20.83 -16.16
C LYS A 257 -2.92 20.79 -17.31
N GLU A 258 -2.95 19.76 -18.17
CA GLU A 258 -2.09 19.69 -19.36
C GLU A 258 -2.60 20.54 -20.54
N GLY A 259 -3.93 20.71 -20.68
CA GLY A 259 -4.54 21.53 -21.73
C GLY A 259 -4.35 23.05 -21.58
N GLY A 260 -3.97 23.53 -20.39
CA GLY A 260 -3.81 24.96 -20.09
C GLY A 260 -2.53 25.61 -20.64
N LYS A 261 -1.63 24.86 -21.29
CA LYS A 261 -0.28 25.33 -21.65
C LYS A 261 0.01 25.39 -23.16
N SER A 262 -0.94 25.85 -23.98
CA SER A 262 -0.59 26.37 -25.31
C SER A 262 -1.66 27.26 -25.93
N LYS A 263 -1.52 28.59 -25.81
CA LYS A 263 -1.66 29.56 -26.90
C LYS A 263 -1.45 30.98 -26.38
N GLY A 264 -0.44 31.65 -26.92
CA GLY A 264 -0.20 33.08 -26.64
C GLY A 264 1.20 33.53 -27.01
N LYS A 265 1.62 33.34 -28.26
CA LYS A 265 2.76 34.05 -28.84
C LYS A 265 2.27 34.86 -30.03
N VAL A 266 1.96 36.13 -29.80
CA VAL A 266 2.05 37.16 -30.84
C VAL A 266 2.81 38.33 -30.22
N LYS A 267 3.83 38.74 -30.96
CA LYS A 267 4.81 39.78 -30.70
C LYS A 267 4.39 40.96 -31.55
N GLU A 268 4.37 42.19 -31.01
CA GLU A 268 4.56 43.38 -31.85
C GLU A 268 5.12 44.55 -31.02
N GLU A 269 6.14 45.17 -31.61
CA GLU A 269 6.93 46.31 -31.14
C GLU A 269 6.29 47.64 -31.62
N SER A 270 6.75 48.71 -30.97
CA SER A 270 6.49 50.15 -31.12
C SER A 270 6.37 50.75 -32.53
N ASP A 271 5.52 51.79 -32.71
CA ASP A 271 5.99 53.17 -32.97
C ASP A 271 4.89 54.27 -32.90
N SER A 272 5.35 55.42 -32.38
CA SER A 272 4.95 56.85 -32.40
C SER A 272 3.64 57.45 -32.99
N ALA A 273 3.14 58.44 -32.22
CA ALA A 273 2.74 59.83 -32.58
C ALA A 273 1.30 60.23 -33.02
N GLU A 274 0.59 60.85 -32.06
CA GLU A 274 0.10 62.25 -31.99
C GLU A 274 -1.13 62.80 -32.80
N ASN A 275 -1.96 63.56 -32.06
CA ASN A 275 -3.02 64.56 -32.38
C ASN A 275 -4.44 64.05 -32.75
N LYS A 276 -5.56 64.62 -32.25
CA LYS A 276 -5.88 65.92 -31.62
C LYS A 276 -7.30 65.88 -30.97
N GLU A 277 -7.51 66.69 -29.90
CA GLU A 277 -8.69 67.51 -29.48
C GLU A 277 -10.14 67.02 -29.77
N LYS A 278 -11.18 67.17 -28.93
CA LYS A 278 -11.53 68.18 -27.91
C LYS A 278 -12.88 67.83 -27.21
N ASP A 279 -13.25 68.65 -26.22
CA ASP A 279 -14.55 68.86 -25.54
C ASP A 279 -14.82 67.97 -24.32
N GLU A 280 -14.49 68.42 -23.09
CA GLU A 280 -15.26 69.33 -22.23
C GLU A 280 -16.58 68.71 -21.73
N ASP A 281 -16.60 68.25 -20.46
CA ASP A 281 -17.56 68.84 -19.52
C ASP A 281 -17.05 68.74 -18.08
N GLU A 282 -17.20 69.86 -17.40
CA GLU A 282 -16.65 70.23 -16.11
C GLU A 282 -17.74 70.09 -15.03
N LEU A 283 -17.32 69.91 -13.78
CA LEU A 283 -17.92 70.38 -12.52
C LEU A 283 -18.12 69.30 -11.44
N SER A 284 -17.24 69.41 -10.42
CA SER A 284 -17.60 69.73 -9.01
C SER A 284 -18.49 68.73 -8.24
N LYS A 285 -18.23 68.34 -6.99
CA LYS A 285 -17.55 69.04 -5.89
C LYS A 285 -17.31 68.05 -4.74
N LYS A 286 -16.24 68.34 -4.02
CA LYS A 286 -15.78 67.81 -2.72
C LYS A 286 -16.65 68.36 -1.57
N LEU A 287 -16.50 67.76 -0.38
CA LEU A 287 -16.85 68.19 1.01
C LEU A 287 -17.88 67.25 1.68
N GLU A 288 -17.46 66.44 2.66
CA GLU A 288 -17.44 66.73 4.12
C GLU A 288 -18.85 66.74 4.72
N SER A 289 -19.17 66.34 5.95
CA SER A 289 -18.61 65.54 7.04
C SER A 289 -19.78 65.42 8.05
N THR A 290 -19.72 64.46 8.97
CA THR A 290 -20.23 64.59 10.36
C THR A 290 -21.67 65.06 10.62
N THR A 291 -22.53 64.18 11.17
CA THR A 291 -23.29 64.54 12.40
C THR A 291 -23.69 63.29 13.20
N ILE A 292 -23.43 63.38 14.51
CA ILE A 292 -23.84 62.52 15.62
C ILE A 292 -25.16 63.08 16.22
N SER A 293 -25.85 62.25 17.00
CA SER A 293 -26.99 62.50 17.94
C SER A 293 -28.35 62.17 17.33
N GLU A 294 -29.26 61.43 17.98
CA GLU A 294 -29.45 61.09 19.41
C GLU A 294 -29.52 59.59 19.69
#